data_AF-A0A530QSX3-F1
#
_entry.id   AF-A0A530QSX3-F1
#
_cell.length_a   1.000
_cell.length_b   1.000
_cell.length_c   1.000
_cell.angle_alpha   90.00
_cell.angle_beta   90.00
_cell.angle_gamma   90.00
#
_symmetry.space_group_name_H-M   'P 1'
#
loop_
_entity.id
_entity.type
_entity.pdbx_description
1 polymer ?
#
loop_
_entity_poly.entity_id
_entity_poly.type
_entity_poly.pdbx_seq_one_letter_code
_entity_poly.pdbx_strand_id
1 'polypeptide(L)'
;AKGVLTVPAIAFRYRPAQTAARAWSLSDLFTGRMGRPGGNRQRLATSQPTDGSRTLYVLENGRPRPVSVKVGSTDGELTEITSGLEEGAHVITAAQQRS
;
A
#
# COMPACT_ATOMS: atom_id res chain seq x y z
N ALA A 1 -30.06 -7.92 3.65
CA ALA A 1 -28.70 -7.82 4.21
C ALA A 1 -28.08 -6.53 3.67
N LYS A 2 -27.62 -5.60 4.52
CA LYS A 2 -27.25 -4.24 4.08
C LYS A 2 -25.72 -4.11 3.95
N GLY A 3 -25.23 -4.10 2.71
CA GLY A 3 -24.09 -3.28 2.26
C GLY A 3 -22.70 -3.55 2.84
N VAL A 4 -22.26 -4.81 2.94
CA VAL A 4 -20.84 -5.13 3.23
C VAL A 4 -20.15 -5.44 1.91
N LEU A 5 -19.08 -4.72 1.60
CA LEU A 5 -18.24 -4.99 0.43
C LEU A 5 -17.24 -6.09 0.78
N THR A 6 -16.97 -6.99 -0.15
CA THR A 6 -15.93 -8.02 0.00
C THR A 6 -14.81 -7.78 -1.00
N VAL A 7 -13.57 -7.97 -0.55
CA VAL A 7 -12.38 -7.86 -1.39
C VAL A 7 -11.50 -9.08 -1.22
N PRO A 8 -10.72 -9.48 -2.25
CA PRO A 8 -9.73 -10.54 -2.09
C PRO A 8 -8.68 -10.19 -1.03
N ALA A 9 -8.43 -11.10 -0.09
CA ALA A 9 -7.46 -10.92 1.00
C ALA A 9 -6.04 -10.66 0.46
N ILE A 10 -5.73 -11.15 -0.74
CA ILE A 10 -4.47 -10.91 -1.43
C ILE A 10 -4.22 -9.42 -1.75
N ALA A 11 -5.26 -8.60 -1.88
CA ALA A 11 -5.13 -7.17 -2.17
C ALA A 11 -4.36 -6.41 -1.08
N PHE A 12 -4.48 -6.82 0.18
CA PHE A 12 -3.73 -6.22 1.29
C PHE A 12 -2.22 -6.48 1.21
N ARG A 13 -1.79 -7.45 0.40
CA ARG A 13 -0.38 -7.79 0.18
C ARG A 13 0.26 -6.92 -0.90
N TYR A 14 -0.53 -6.25 -1.74
CA TYR A 14 0.00 -5.39 -2.79
C TYR A 14 0.86 -4.26 -2.20
N ARG A 15 2.03 -4.05 -2.80
CA ARG A 15 2.93 -2.94 -2.49
C ARG A 15 3.28 -2.26 -3.82
N PRO A 16 2.94 -0.98 -4.02
CA PRO A 16 3.30 -0.29 -5.26
C PRO A 16 4.82 -0.21 -5.37
N ALA A 17 5.33 -0.37 -6.59
CA ALA A 17 6.74 -0.14 -6.86
C ALA A 17 7.07 1.30 -6.46
N GLN A 18 7.91 1.46 -5.45
CA GLN A 18 8.42 2.78 -5.10
C GLN A 18 9.31 3.20 -6.26
N THR A 19 8.84 4.14 -7.10
CA THR A 19 9.75 4.93 -7.94
C THR A 19 10.55 5.81 -7.00
N ALA A 20 11.51 5.20 -6.31
CA ALA A 20 12.55 5.93 -5.63
C ALA A 20 13.37 6.57 -6.74
N ALA A 21 13.03 7.81 -7.10
CA ALA A 21 14.03 8.71 -7.62
C ALA A 21 15.10 8.80 -6.53
N ARG A 22 16.14 7.96 -6.65
CA ARG A 22 17.36 8.08 -5.88
C ARG A 22 17.95 9.42 -6.30
N ALA A 23 17.55 10.50 -5.64
CA ALA A 23 18.19 11.78 -5.80
C ALA A 23 19.62 11.61 -5.28
N TRP A 24 20.54 11.33 -6.19
CA TRP A 24 21.96 11.49 -5.95
C TRP A 24 22.15 13.00 -5.71
N SER A 25 22.45 13.38 -4.47
CA SER A 25 22.71 14.78 -4.16
C SER A 25 24.16 15.07 -4.54
N LEU A 26 24.43 16.12 -5.31
CA LEU A 26 25.80 16.58 -5.59
C LEU A 26 26.58 16.87 -4.29
N SER A 27 25.88 17.20 -3.20
CA SER A 27 26.45 17.35 -1.84
C SER A 27 27.11 16.07 -1.31
N ASP A 28 26.66 14.88 -1.73
CA ASP A 28 27.22 13.59 -1.30
C ASP A 28 28.61 13.35 -1.90
N LEU A 29 28.92 14.00 -3.03
CA LEU A 29 30.24 13.93 -3.68
C LEU A 29 31.31 14.76 -2.94
N PHE A 30 30.92 15.89 -2.33
CA PHE A 30 31.86 16.80 -1.67
C PHE A 30 32.21 16.40 -0.22
N THR A 31 31.38 15.59 0.42
CA THR A 31 31.54 15.31 1.86
C THR A 31 32.39 14.07 2.16
N GLY A 32 32.88 13.34 1.15
CA GLY A 32 33.79 12.19 1.31
C GLY A 32 33.26 11.04 2.18
N ARG A 33 32.02 11.12 2.67
CA ARG A 33 31.41 10.08 3.47
C ARG A 33 30.86 9.02 2.53
N MET A 34 31.67 7.98 2.33
CA MET A 34 31.20 6.60 2.14
C MET A 34 30.40 6.16 3.39
N GLY A 35 29.30 6.86 3.66
CA GLY A 35 28.41 6.66 4.78
C GLY A 35 27.09 6.16 4.23
N ARG A 36 26.88 4.84 4.35
CA ARG A 36 25.62 4.12 4.13
C ARG A 36 24.42 5.06 4.19
N PRO A 37 23.60 5.16 3.13
CA PRO A 37 22.44 6.03 3.20
C PRO A 37 21.48 5.53 4.27
N GLY A 38 21.47 6.23 5.40
CA GLY A 38 20.39 6.27 6.37
C GLY A 38 19.14 6.77 5.67
N GLY A 39 18.45 5.88 4.99
CA GLY A 39 17.13 6.10 4.43
C GLY A 39 16.10 5.47 5.33
N ASN A 40 15.95 5.97 6.55
CA ASN A 40 14.85 5.61 7.46
C ASN A 40 13.50 6.18 6.97
N ARG A 41 13.16 5.93 5.69
CA ARG A 41 11.85 6.19 5.08
C ARG A 41 11.18 4.91 4.56
N GLN A 42 11.63 3.76 5.06
CA GLN A 42 10.86 2.51 5.03
C GLN A 42 10.36 2.18 6.45
N ARG A 43 9.78 3.18 7.13
CA ARG A 43 8.82 2.93 8.20
C ARG A 43 7.41 3.31 7.73
N LEU A 44 7.03 2.78 6.56
CA LEU A 44 5.67 2.28 6.40
C LEU A 44 5.66 0.76 6.59
N ALA A 45 6.56 0.26 7.44
CA ALA A 45 6.41 -1.01 8.10
C ALA A 45 5.22 -0.87 9.07
N THR A 46 4.02 -1.15 8.55
CA THR A 46 3.09 -2.09 9.17
C THR A 46 2.95 -1.99 10.70
N SER A 47 2.76 -0.80 11.26
CA SER A 47 1.95 -0.73 12.48
C SER A 47 0.54 -1.01 12.00
N GLN A 48 0.12 -2.27 12.06
CA GLN A 48 -1.29 -2.61 11.85
C GLN A 48 -2.08 -1.71 12.81
N PRO A 49 -2.88 -0.77 12.28
CA PRO A 49 -3.64 0.15 13.11
C PRO A 49 -4.40 -0.65 14.19
N THR A 50 -4.26 -0.24 15.44
CA THR A 50 -4.92 -0.91 16.58
C THR A 50 -6.44 -0.78 16.53
N ASP A 51 -6.97 0.07 15.64
CA ASP A 51 -8.41 0.27 15.41
C ASP A 51 -9.01 -0.73 14.39
N GLY A 52 -8.22 -1.67 13.87
CA GLY A 52 -8.66 -2.63 12.86
C GLY A 52 -8.70 -2.08 11.43
N SER A 53 -8.20 -0.86 11.19
CA SER A 53 -8.03 -0.35 9.83
C SER A 53 -6.83 -1.00 9.13
N ARG A 54 -6.90 -1.08 7.80
CA ARG A 54 -5.84 -1.60 6.93
C ARG A 54 -5.72 -0.74 5.69
N THR A 55 -4.53 -0.67 5.12
CA THR A 55 -4.32 0.01 3.84
C THR A 55 -4.65 -0.92 2.69
N LEU A 56 -5.58 -0.51 1.84
CA LEU A 56 -5.89 -1.10 0.55
C LEU A 56 -5.39 -0.15 -0.55
N TYR A 57 -5.13 -0.67 -1.75
CA TYR A 57 -4.82 0.17 -2.90
C TYR A 57 -5.90 0.03 -3.95
N VAL A 58 -6.43 1.17 -4.40
CA VAL A 58 -7.35 1.23 -5.53
C VAL A 58 -6.63 1.80 -6.74
N LEU A 59 -7.06 1.40 -7.92
CA LEU A 59 -6.60 1.95 -9.18
C LEU A 59 -7.45 3.18 -9.50
N GLU A 60 -6.83 4.35 -9.49
CA GLU A 60 -7.47 5.61 -9.86
C GLU A 60 -6.60 6.31 -10.91
N ASN A 61 -7.18 6.67 -12.05
CA ASN A 61 -6.46 7.32 -13.15
C ASN A 61 -5.17 6.59 -13.58
N GLY A 62 -5.21 5.26 -13.57
CA GLY A 62 -4.06 4.41 -13.92
C GLY A 62 -2.94 4.36 -12.88
N ARG A 63 -3.16 4.92 -11.68
CA ARG A 63 -2.17 4.95 -10.60
C ARG A 63 -2.71 4.27 -9.33
N PRO A 64 -1.87 3.56 -8.57
CA PRO A 64 -2.26 3.04 -7.26
C PRO A 64 -2.47 4.18 -6.26
N ARG A 65 -3.67 4.30 -5.70
CA ARG A 65 -4.01 5.21 -4.60
C ARG A 65 -4.21 4.43 -3.31
N PRO A 66 -3.51 4.78 -2.20
CA PRO A 66 -3.76 4.17 -0.91
C PRO A 66 -5.09 4.64 -0.32
N VAL A 67 -5.85 3.71 0.24
CA VAL A 67 -7.13 3.94 0.91
C VAL A 67 -7.10 3.22 2.26
N SER A 68 -7.51 3.91 3.33
CA SER A 68 -7.66 3.29 4.65
C SER A 68 -9.06 2.69 4.75
N VAL A 69 -9.14 1.38 4.99
CA VAL A 69 -10.40 0.64 5.10
C VAL A 69 -10.50 -0.02 6.47
N LYS A 70 -11.72 -0.17 7.01
CA LYS A 70 -11.95 -1.03 8.17
C LYS A 70 -12.32 -2.42 7.68
N VAL A 71 -11.65 -3.42 8.23
CA VAL A 71 -11.90 -4.82 7.87
C VAL A 71 -12.76 -5.52 8.91
N GLY A 72 -13.64 -6.41 8.44
CA GLY A 72 -14.46 -7.28 9.25
C GLY A 72 -13.93 -8.71 9.25
N SER A 73 -14.83 -9.67 9.09
CA SER A 73 -14.48 -11.10 9.03
C SER A 73 -13.77 -11.44 7.72
N THR A 74 -13.03 -12.55 7.72
CA THR A 74 -12.43 -13.13 6.52
C THR A 74 -12.64 -14.63 6.52
N ASP A 75 -12.90 -15.20 5.36
CA ASP A 75 -12.99 -16.66 5.14
C ASP A 75 -11.66 -17.25 4.66
N GLY A 76 -10.61 -16.42 4.55
CA GLY A 76 -9.27 -16.79 4.07
C GLY A 76 -8.99 -16.35 2.63
N GLU A 77 -10.01 -16.27 1.78
CA GLU A 77 -9.90 -15.81 0.39
C GLU A 77 -10.41 -14.38 0.24
N LEU A 78 -11.56 -14.09 0.87
CA LEU A 78 -12.24 -12.82 0.88
C LEU A 78 -12.19 -12.19 2.27
N THR A 79 -12.14 -10.87 2.30
CA THR A 79 -12.20 -10.07 3.53
C THR A 79 -13.33 -9.07 3.40
N GLU A 80 -14.17 -9.00 4.42
CA GLU A 80 -15.22 -8.01 4.52
C GLU A 80 -14.64 -6.62 4.79
N ILE A 81 -15.19 -5.61 4.11
CA ILE A 81 -14.91 -4.20 4.33
C ILE A 81 -16.15 -3.57 4.94
N THR A 82 -16.01 -3.09 6.17
CA THR A 82 -17.10 -2.47 6.93
C THR A 82 -17.18 -0.96 6.70
N SER A 83 -16.07 -0.31 6.30
CA SER A 83 -16.06 1.10 5.93
C SER A 83 -14.82 1.51 5.13
N GLY A 84 -14.88 2.64 4.43
CA GLY A 84 -13.73 3.29 3.80
C GLY A 84 -13.48 2.87 2.35
N LEU A 85 -14.39 2.11 1.75
CA LEU A 85 -14.36 1.72 0.34
C LEU A 85 -15.73 1.95 -0.27
N GLU A 86 -15.75 2.44 -1.51
CA GLU A 86 -16.97 2.65 -2.28
C GLU A 86 -17.23 1.44 -3.19
N GLU A 87 -18.51 1.15 -3.43
CA GLU A 87 -18.90 0.13 -4.39
C GLU A 87 -18.42 0.52 -5.80
N GLY A 88 -17.91 -0.46 -6.55
CA GLY A 88 -17.33 -0.21 -7.88
C GLY A 88 -15.87 0.27 -7.88
N ALA A 89 -15.24 0.45 -6.70
CA ALA A 89 -13.81 0.76 -6.63
C ALA A 89 -12.94 -0.37 -7.18
N HIS A 90 -11.98 -0.03 -8.04
CA HIS A 90 -11.06 -1.00 -8.64
C HIS A 90 -9.92 -1.33 -7.67
N VAL A 91 -9.98 -2.45 -6.97
CA VAL A 91 -8.96 -2.86 -6.01
C VAL A 91 -7.79 -3.56 -6.70
N ILE A 92 -6.56 -3.20 -6.32
CA ILE A 92 -5.34 -3.81 -6.85
C ILE A 92 -5.00 -5.07 -6.06
N THR A 93 -5.01 -6.23 -6.73
CA THR A 93 -4.67 -7.54 -6.14
C THR A 93 -3.23 -7.96 -6.39
N ALA A 94 -2.66 -7.56 -7.53
CA ALA A 94 -1.27 -7.80 -7.91
C ALA A 94 -0.81 -6.75 -8.95
N ALA A 95 0.50 -6.58 -9.10
CA ALA A 95 1.08 -5.95 -10.28
C ALA A 95 2.26 -6.79 -10.77
N GLN A 96 2.39 -6.90 -12.08
CA GLN A 96 3.56 -7.51 -12.70
C GLN A 96 4.42 -6.43 -13.33
N GLN A 97 5.67 -6.35 -12.91
CA GLN A 97 6.66 -5.51 -13.57
C GLN A 97 7.22 -6.32 -14.73
N ARG A 98 6.87 -5.94 -15.96
CA ARG A 98 7.47 -6.50 -17.16
C ARG A 98 8.81 -5.80 -17.37
N SER A 99 9.91 -6.54 -17.28
CA SER A 99 11.28 -6.11 -17.60
C SER A 99 11.53 -6.14 -19.10
#